data_AF-A0A352GJQ4-F1
#
_entry.id   AF-A0A352GJQ4-F1
#
_cell.length_a   1.000
_cell.length_b   1.000
_cell.length_c   1.000
_cell.angle_alpha   90.00
_cell.angle_beta   90.00
_cell.angle_gamma   90.00
#
_symmetry.space_group_name_H-M   'P 1'
#
loop_
_entity.id
_entity.type
_entity.pdbx_description
1 polymer ?
#
loop_
_entity_poly.entity_id
_entity_poly.type
_entity_poly.pdbx_seq_one_letter_code
_entity_poly.pdbx_strand_id
1 'polypeptide(L)'
;MLPNPKAPIRSFLTGCLFLAALVTGALMFWTLRQEDGRKFCAEGGGTLYGLCQPTADFLLTGLVWYLLIFGALAMPIVSILALKRLRRPPGD
;
A
#
# COMPACT_ATOMS: atom_id res chain seq x y z
N MET A 1 4.76 31.03 -13.61
CA MET A 1 3.51 30.55 -12.99
C MET A 1 3.83 29.28 -12.21
N LEU A 2 3.90 29.35 -10.88
CA LEU A 2 4.07 28.15 -10.03
C LEU A 2 2.78 27.32 -10.13
N PRO A 3 2.81 26.09 -10.65
CA PRO A 3 1.63 25.26 -10.76
C PRO A 3 1.01 25.03 -9.38
N ASN A 4 -0.31 25.13 -9.35
CA ASN A 4 -1.16 25.04 -8.17
C ASN A 4 -0.73 23.89 -7.24
N PRO A 5 -0.19 24.15 -6.03
CA PRO A 5 0.51 23.16 -5.21
C PRO A 5 -0.39 22.07 -4.63
N LYS A 6 -1.72 22.17 -4.78
CA LYS A 6 -2.68 21.13 -4.37
C LYS A 6 -2.85 20.01 -5.41
N ALA A 7 -2.70 20.31 -6.70
CA ALA A 7 -2.76 19.31 -7.77
C ALA A 7 -1.65 18.23 -7.70
N PRO A 8 -0.37 18.54 -7.41
CA PRO A 8 0.69 17.53 -7.37
C PRO A 8 0.56 16.55 -6.19
N ILE A 9 0.01 16.99 -5.04
CA ILE A 9 -0.10 16.12 -3.86
C ILE A 9 -1.12 15.01 -4.09
N ARG A 10 -2.29 15.34 -4.64
CA ARG A 10 -3.32 14.33 -4.91
C ARG A 10 -2.85 13.32 -5.96
N SER A 11 -2.20 13.80 -7.02
CA SER A 11 -1.61 12.93 -8.05
C SER A 11 -0.54 12.00 -7.48
N PHE A 12 0.35 12.53 -6.63
CA PHE A 12 1.39 11.74 -5.97
C PHE A 12 0.81 10.67 -5.04
N LEU A 13 -0.16 11.03 -4.18
CA LEU A 13 -0.78 10.07 -3.27
C LEU A 13 -1.51 8.97 -4.03
N THR A 14 -2.21 9.29 -5.12
CA THR A 14 -2.80 8.28 -6.01
C THR A 14 -1.74 7.38 -6.62
N GLY A 15 -0.60 7.93 -7.05
CA GLY A 15 0.54 7.16 -7.52
C GLY A 15 1.11 6.22 -6.45
N CYS A 16 1.22 6.67 -5.20
CA CYS A 16 1.65 5.84 -4.07
C CYS A 16 0.66 4.72 -3.77
N LEU A 17 -0.65 4.99 -3.80
CA LEU A 17 -1.69 3.97 -3.61
C LEU A 17 -1.58 2.89 -4.69
N PHE A 18 -1.43 3.31 -5.96
CA PHE A 18 -1.28 2.39 -7.08
C PHE A 18 0.00 1.54 -6.96
N LEU A 19 1.13 2.17 -6.66
CA LEU A 19 2.40 1.47 -6.50
C LEU A 19 2.35 0.50 -5.31
N ALA A 20 1.76 0.91 -4.18
CA ALA A 20 1.58 0.04 -3.02
C ALA A 20 0.71 -1.18 -3.36
N ALA A 21 -0.35 -1.01 -4.15
CA ALA A 21 -1.21 -2.12 -4.58
C ALA A 21 -0.45 -3.11 -5.47
N LEU A 22 0.33 -2.60 -6.44
CA LEU A 22 1.16 -3.45 -7.32
C LEU A 22 2.20 -4.25 -6.54
N VAL A 23 2.96 -3.59 -5.65
CA VAL A 23 3.99 -4.25 -4.85
C VAL A 23 3.38 -5.27 -3.90
N THR A 24 2.27 -4.93 -3.24
CA THR A 24 1.57 -5.87 -2.35
C THR A 24 1.06 -7.08 -3.11
N GLY A 25 0.41 -6.88 -4.27
CA GLY A 25 -0.07 -7.98 -5.10
C GLY A 25 1.06 -8.89 -5.58
N ALA A 26 2.20 -8.31 -5.99
CA ALA A 26 3.38 -9.08 -6.38
C ALA A 26 3.96 -9.90 -5.22
N LEU A 27 4.04 -9.31 -4.02
CA LEU A 27 4.49 -10.03 -2.82
C LEU A 27 3.54 -11.17 -2.47
N MET A 28 2.23 -10.93 -2.46
CA MET A 28 1.24 -11.97 -2.18
C MET A 28 1.32 -13.12 -3.18
N PHE A 29 1.43 -12.80 -4.48
CA PHE A 29 1.61 -13.79 -5.53
C PHE A 29 2.88 -14.61 -5.34
N TRP A 30 4.00 -13.95 -5.03
CA TRP A 30 5.26 -14.61 -4.74
C TRP A 30 5.14 -15.55 -3.53
N THR A 31 4.58 -15.07 -2.42
CA THR A 31 4.44 -15.86 -1.19
C THR A 31 3.57 -17.10 -1.39
N LEU A 32 2.47 -16.98 -2.14
CA LEU A 32 1.60 -18.11 -2.45
C LEU A 32 2.25 -19.14 -3.38
N ARG A 33 3.24 -18.72 -4.18
CA ARG A 33 3.98 -19.59 -5.09
C ARG A 33 5.13 -20.35 -4.41
N GLN A 34 5.58 -19.91 -3.23
CA GLN A 34 6.60 -20.66 -2.48
C GLN A 34 6.05 -22.01 -1.99
N GLU A 35 6.92 -23.00 -1.78
CA GLU A 35 6.52 -24.32 -1.29
C GLU A 35 5.78 -24.25 0.07
N ASP A 36 6.22 -23.33 0.93
CA ASP A 36 5.56 -23.00 2.21
C ASP A 36 4.25 -22.21 2.04
N GLY A 37 3.97 -21.68 0.85
CA GLY A 37 2.78 -20.88 0.55
C GLY A 37 1.48 -21.66 0.73
N ARG A 38 1.54 -23.00 0.66
CA ARG A 38 0.40 -23.90 0.88
C ARG A 38 -0.27 -23.74 2.23
N LYS A 39 0.46 -23.30 3.27
CA LYS A 39 -0.09 -23.04 4.60
C LYS A 39 -1.09 -21.88 4.64
N PHE A 40 -1.10 -21.05 3.61
CA PHE A 40 -2.01 -19.91 3.47
C PHE A 40 -3.19 -20.19 2.54
N CYS A 41 -3.34 -21.43 2.05
CA CYS A 41 -4.46 -21.84 1.23
C CYS A 41 -5.65 -22.24 2.12
N ALA A 42 -6.85 -21.79 1.75
CA ALA A 42 -8.08 -22.22 2.42
C ALA A 42 -8.35 -23.71 2.14
N GLU A 43 -8.70 -24.47 3.19
CA GLU A 43 -9.11 -25.87 3.02
C GLU A 43 -10.41 -25.96 2.21
N GLY A 44 -10.38 -26.71 1.12
CA GLY A 44 -11.51 -26.81 0.18
C GLY A 44 -11.71 -25.59 -0.73
N GLY A 45 -10.82 -24.59 -0.66
CA GLY A 45 -10.81 -23.45 -1.57
C GLY A 45 -10.44 -23.86 -2.99
N GLY A 46 -11.10 -23.26 -3.99
CA GLY A 46 -10.77 -23.48 -5.38
C GLY A 46 -9.39 -22.91 -5.77
N THR A 47 -9.03 -23.09 -7.03
CA THR A 47 -7.85 -22.40 -7.60
C THR A 47 -8.28 -21.16 -8.37
N LEU A 48 -7.61 -20.05 -8.12
CA LEU A 48 -7.77 -18.80 -8.86
C LEU A 48 -6.46 -18.54 -9.62
N TYR A 49 -6.50 -18.55 -10.95
CA TYR A 49 -5.31 -18.35 -11.81
C TYR A 49 -4.13 -19.31 -11.52
N GLY A 50 -4.44 -20.56 -11.17
CA GLY A 50 -3.41 -21.57 -10.84
C GLY A 50 -2.77 -21.40 -9.45
N LEU A 51 -3.19 -20.39 -8.69
CA LEU A 51 -2.90 -20.27 -7.27
C LEU A 51 -4.06 -20.80 -6.44
N CYS A 52 -3.77 -21.31 -5.25
CA CYS A 52 -4.82 -21.65 -4.30
C CYS A 52 -5.53 -20.39 -3.81
N GLN A 53 -6.79 -20.52 -3.44
CA GLN A 53 -7.53 -19.43 -2.80
C GLN A 53 -6.93 -19.15 -1.41
N PRO A 54 -6.45 -17.91 -1.14
CA PRO A 54 -5.82 -17.58 0.13
C PRO A 54 -6.83 -17.52 1.28
N THR A 55 -6.35 -17.77 2.50
CA THR A 55 -7.13 -17.59 3.73
C THR A 55 -7.40 -16.12 4.02
N ALA A 56 -8.43 -15.86 4.83
CA ALA A 56 -8.75 -14.50 5.29
C ALA A 56 -7.58 -13.86 6.08
N ASP A 57 -6.85 -14.64 6.87
CA ASP A 57 -5.68 -14.18 7.61
C ASP A 57 -4.55 -13.71 6.70
N PHE A 58 -4.36 -14.40 5.56
CA PHE A 58 -3.37 -14.00 4.56
C PHE A 58 -3.77 -12.70 3.86
N LEU A 59 -5.06 -12.52 3.55
CA LEU A 59 -5.58 -11.28 3.00
C LEU A 59 -5.43 -10.10 3.98
N LEU A 60 -5.67 -10.32 5.28
CA LEU A 60 -5.43 -9.33 6.32
C LEU A 60 -3.94 -8.96 6.41
N THR A 61 -3.05 -9.95 6.31
CA THR A 61 -1.60 -9.72 6.25
C THR A 61 -1.23 -8.87 5.04
N GLY A 62 -1.80 -9.17 3.86
CA GLY A 62 -1.64 -8.36 2.66
C GLY A 62 -2.13 -6.91 2.85
N LEU A 63 -3.25 -6.70 3.53
CA LEU A 63 -3.75 -5.36 3.87
C LEU A 63 -2.76 -4.60 4.76
N VAL A 64 -2.19 -5.26 5.76
CA VAL A 64 -1.17 -4.66 6.63
C VAL A 64 0.07 -4.28 5.83
N TRP A 65 0.55 -5.16 4.94
CA TRP A 65 1.68 -4.86 4.05
C TRP A 65 1.39 -3.65 3.16
N TYR A 66 0.19 -3.60 2.57
CA TYR A 66 -0.26 -2.48 1.76
C TYR A 66 -0.21 -1.15 2.53
N LEU A 67 -0.73 -1.12 3.75
CA LEU A 67 -0.72 0.07 4.60
C LEU A 67 0.71 0.50 4.97
N LEU A 68 1.60 -0.46 5.28
CA LEU A 68 3.00 -0.19 5.58
C LEU A 68 3.74 0.39 4.36
N ILE A 69 3.58 -0.23 3.19
CA ILE A 69 4.21 0.22 1.93
C ILE A 69 3.70 1.62 1.57
N PHE A 70 2.38 1.82 1.61
CA PHE A 70 1.78 3.12 1.33
C PHE A 70 2.26 4.19 2.32
N GLY A 71 2.28 3.88 3.62
CA GLY A 71 2.78 4.79 4.65
C GLY A 71 4.23 5.18 4.43
N ALA A 72 5.09 4.23 4.06
CA ALA A 72 6.49 4.49 3.72
C ALA A 72 6.63 5.40 2.48
N LEU A 73 5.83 5.16 1.43
CA LEU A 73 5.84 5.97 0.22
C LEU A 73 5.27 7.39 0.43
N ALA A 74 4.27 7.53 1.31
CA ALA A 74 3.63 8.80 1.61
C ALA A 74 4.41 9.67 2.60
N MET A 75 5.32 9.07 3.39
CA MET A 75 6.08 9.74 4.45
C MET A 75 6.74 11.07 4.04
N PRO A 76 7.44 11.17 2.88
CA PRO A 76 8.10 12.42 2.48
C PRO A 76 7.13 13.59 2.33
N ILE A 77 5.93 13.36 1.77
CA ILE A 77 4.91 14.40 1.62
C ILE A 77 4.30 14.78 2.96
N VAL A 78 3.98 13.78 3.79
CA VAL A 78 3.41 14.02 5.13
C VAL A 78 4.39 14.86 5.97
N SER A 79 5.69 14.55 5.92
CA SER A 79 6.74 15.31 6.60
C SER A 79 6.83 16.77 6.13
N ILE A 80 6.76 17.02 4.82
CA ILE A 80 6.76 18.39 4.27
C ILE A 80 5.50 19.15 4.71
N LEU A 81 4.34 18.50 4.70
CA LEU A 81 3.08 19.11 5.15
C LEU A 81 3.11 19.42 6.65
N ALA A 82 3.65 18.53 7.46
CA ALA A 82 3.83 18.74 8.90
C ALA A 82 4.76 19.94 9.16
N LEU A 83 5.90 20.03 8.47
CA LEU A 83 6.82 21.17 8.57
C LEU A 83 6.18 22.48 8.13
N LYS A 84 5.38 22.47 7.05
CA LYS A 84 4.62 23.66 6.61
C LYS A 84 3.58 24.10 7.64
N ARG A 85 2.94 23.16 8.35
CA ARG A 85 1.97 23.46 9.40
C ARG A 85 2.65 24.02 10.65
N LEU A 86 3.81 23.48 11.03
CA LEU A 86 4.61 23.96 12.16
C LEU A 86 5.25 25.33 11.90
N ARG A 87 5.50 25.70 10.64
CA ARG A 87 5.98 27.02 10.25
C ARG A 87 4.90 28.10 10.15
N ARG A 88 3.61 27.77 10.24
CA ARG A 88 2.57 28.80 10.33
C ARG A 88 2.55 29.35 11.75
N PRO A 89 2.75 30.65 11.97
CA PRO A 89 2.58 31.22 13.29
C PRO A 89 1.14 30.96 13.78
N PRO A 90 0.95 30.70 15.08
CA PRO A 90 -0.38 30.61 15.67
C PRO A 90 -0.98 32.03 15.69
N GLY A 91 -1.76 32.39 14.68
CA GLY A 91 -2.47 33.66 14.63
C GLY A 91 -2.51 34.27 13.23
N ASP A 92 -3.63 34.02 12.54
CA ASP A 92 -4.40 34.99 11.75
C ASP A 92 -5.85 34.47 11.71
#